data_AF-A0A7X1D4R1-F1
#
_entry.id   AF-A0A7X1D4R1-F1
#
_cell.length_a   1.000
_cell.length_b   1.000
_cell.length_c   1.000
_cell.angle_alpha   90.00
_cell.angle_beta   90.00
_cell.angle_gamma   90.00
#
_symmetry.space_group_name_H-M   'P 1'
#
loop_
_entity.id
_entity.type
_entity.pdbx_description
1 polymer ?
#
loop_
_entity_poly.entity_id
_entity_poly.type
_entity_poly.pdbx_seq_one_letter_code
_entity_poly.pdbx_strand_id
1 'polypeptide(L)'
;MEMLLVLAITLVICSISFIPAGSLIVQISERQSLDQLKIDIMQLQSIAVLTNQETILTLDGSKNIYFGVTTDSVQPKISRKFTETLHFAEKSEQVFRFSPPYGNINRFKTIVIEGFKKKYALIFQIGKGRFRIEEI
;
A
#
# COMPACT_ATOMS: atom_id res chain seq x y z
N MET A 1 8.59 -47.77 -21.78
CA MET A 1 8.81 -46.61 -22.67
C MET A 1 7.61 -45.67 -22.62
N GLU A 2 6.39 -46.14 -22.89
CA GLU A 2 5.18 -45.32 -22.94
C GLU A 2 4.90 -44.55 -21.63
N MET A 3 5.01 -45.19 -20.47
CA MET A 3 4.80 -44.51 -19.18
C MET A 3 5.87 -43.45 -18.86
N LEU A 4 7.11 -43.63 -19.31
CA LEU A 4 8.18 -42.63 -19.14
C LEU A 4 7.93 -41.40 -20.02
N LEU A 5 7.41 -41.62 -21.22
CA LEU A 5 7.00 -40.54 -22.12
C LEU A 5 5.83 -39.73 -21.53
N VAL A 6 4.81 -40.41 -20.99
CA VAL A 6 3.66 -39.75 -20.34
C VAL A 6 4.12 -38.95 -19.12
N LEU A 7 5.01 -39.49 -18.31
CA LEU A 7 5.59 -38.78 -17.16
C LEU A 7 6.40 -37.56 -17.60
N ALA A 8 7.23 -37.69 -18.64
CA ALA A 8 8.01 -36.59 -19.18
C ALA A 8 7.13 -35.46 -19.72
N ILE A 9 6.08 -35.79 -20.48
CA ILE A 9 5.10 -34.82 -20.98
C ILE A 9 4.39 -34.13 -19.81
N THR A 10 3.98 -34.89 -18.80
CA THR A 10 3.30 -34.34 -17.61
C THR A 10 4.21 -33.38 -16.84
N LEU A 11 5.49 -33.73 -16.65
CA LEU A 11 6.47 -32.86 -15.98
C LEU A 11 6.73 -31.57 -16.76
N VAL A 12 6.78 -31.63 -18.09
CA VAL A 12 6.92 -30.44 -18.96
C VAL A 12 5.69 -29.53 -18.86
N ILE A 13 4.48 -30.09 -18.87
CA ILE A 13 3.24 -29.30 -18.74
C ILE A 13 3.16 -28.64 -17.35
N CYS A 14 3.52 -29.39 -16.30
CA CYS A 14 3.55 -28.86 -14.93
C CYS A 14 4.58 -27.73 -14.77
N SER A 15 5.78 -27.85 -15.34
CA SER A 15 6.84 -26.84 -15.17
C SER A 15 6.48 -25.50 -15.84
N ILE A 16 5.80 -25.52 -16.99
CA ILE A 16 5.34 -24.31 -17.69
C ILE A 16 4.27 -23.56 -16.85
N SER A 17 3.47 -24.29 -16.06
CA SER A 17 2.37 -23.72 -15.28
C SER A 17 2.82 -22.97 -14.01
N PHE A 18 4.00 -23.27 -13.47
CA PHE A 18 4.50 -22.63 -12.24
C PHE A 18 4.95 -21.18 -12.43
N ILE A 19 5.43 -20.81 -13.61
CA ILE A 19 5.97 -19.48 -13.91
C ILE A 19 4.89 -18.37 -13.81
N PRO A 20 3.72 -18.46 -14.47
CA PRO A 20 2.69 -17.43 -14.36
C PRO A 20 2.10 -17.33 -12.95
N ALA A 21 1.99 -18.46 -12.22
CA ALA A 21 1.42 -18.52 -10.88
C ALA A 21 2.19 -17.64 -9.87
N GLY A 22 3.52 -17.67 -9.88
CA GLY A 22 4.33 -16.83 -8.99
C GLY A 22 4.08 -15.34 -9.21
N SER A 23 3.99 -14.90 -10.48
CA SER A 23 3.74 -13.50 -10.79
C SER A 23 2.33 -13.01 -10.41
N LEU A 24 1.33 -13.92 -10.42
CA LEU A 24 -0.02 -13.62 -9.97
C LEU A 24 -0.10 -13.49 -8.45
N ILE A 25 0.58 -14.36 -7.71
CA ILE A 25 0.63 -14.30 -6.24
C ILE A 25 1.23 -12.97 -5.78
N VAL A 26 2.32 -12.52 -6.41
CA VAL A 26 2.92 -11.21 -6.12
C VAL A 26 1.92 -10.09 -6.35
N GLN A 27 1.23 -10.06 -7.50
CA GLN A 27 0.25 -9.01 -7.81
C GLN A 27 -0.92 -8.99 -6.82
N ILE A 28 -1.39 -10.14 -6.35
CA ILE A 28 -2.44 -10.23 -5.33
C ILE A 28 -1.94 -9.63 -4.01
N SER A 29 -0.71 -9.99 -3.60
CA SER A 29 -0.10 -9.49 -2.36
C SER A 29 0.12 -7.97 -2.38
N GLU A 30 0.57 -7.42 -3.52
CA GLU A 30 0.68 -5.97 -3.71
C GLU A 30 -0.67 -5.28 -3.60
N ARG A 31 -1.69 -5.81 -4.29
CA ARG A 31 -3.04 -5.23 -4.25
C ARG A 31 -3.61 -5.23 -2.83
N GLN A 32 -3.45 -6.32 -2.09
CA GLN A 32 -3.87 -6.41 -0.69
C GLN A 32 -3.17 -5.37 0.18
N SER A 33 -1.87 -5.15 -0.01
CA SER A 33 -1.11 -4.12 0.73
C SER A 33 -1.57 -2.70 0.41
N LEU A 34 -1.87 -2.42 -0.86
CA LEU A 34 -2.41 -1.12 -1.28
C LEU A 34 -3.83 -0.89 -0.75
N ASP A 35 -4.68 -1.92 -0.74
CA ASP A 35 -6.02 -1.83 -0.17
C ASP A 35 -5.97 -1.66 1.36
N GLN A 36 -5.04 -2.33 2.05
CA GLN A 36 -4.78 -2.11 3.47
C GLN A 36 -4.36 -0.65 3.74
N LEU A 37 -3.46 -0.09 2.92
CA LEU A 37 -3.08 1.32 3.04
C LEU A 37 -4.29 2.25 2.91
N LYS A 38 -5.23 1.99 2.00
CA LYS A 38 -6.47 2.79 1.88
C LYS A 38 -7.31 2.70 3.17
N ILE A 39 -7.51 1.50 3.67
CA ILE A 39 -8.28 1.27 4.91
C ILE A 39 -7.64 2.01 6.08
N ASP A 40 -6.31 1.94 6.20
CA ASP A 40 -5.56 2.60 7.26
C ASP A 40 -5.65 4.14 7.17
N ILE A 41 -5.57 4.71 5.96
CA ILE A 41 -5.78 6.15 5.74
C ILE A 41 -7.20 6.56 6.15
N MET A 42 -8.21 5.81 5.72
CA MET A 42 -9.62 6.07 6.09
C MET A 42 -9.84 5.96 7.60
N GLN A 43 -9.15 5.02 8.25
CA GLN A 43 -9.20 4.87 9.70
C GLN A 43 -8.61 6.08 10.41
N LEU A 44 -7.45 6.59 9.97
CA LEU A 44 -6.86 7.81 10.55
C LEU A 44 -7.77 9.04 10.36
N GLN A 45 -8.40 9.17 9.19
CA GLN A 45 -9.39 10.22 8.95
C GLN A 45 -10.59 10.09 9.88
N SER A 46 -11.12 8.86 10.03
CA SER A 46 -12.27 8.59 10.89
C SER A 46 -11.95 8.87 12.35
N ILE A 47 -10.77 8.47 12.84
CA ILE A 47 -10.30 8.79 14.19
C ILE A 47 -10.27 10.31 14.36
N ALA A 48 -9.69 11.05 13.41
CA ALA A 48 -9.60 12.50 13.55
C ALA A 48 -10.98 13.17 13.68
N VAL A 49 -11.95 12.72 12.88
CA VAL A 49 -13.33 13.22 12.92
C VAL A 49 -14.02 12.85 14.24
N LEU A 50 -13.92 11.59 14.67
CA LEU A 50 -14.67 11.06 15.81
C LEU A 50 -14.11 11.53 17.16
N THR A 51 -12.79 11.68 17.28
CA THR A 51 -12.14 12.13 18.53
C THR A 51 -11.95 13.64 18.57
N ASN A 52 -12.24 14.35 17.48
CA ASN A 52 -11.96 15.78 17.32
C ASN A 52 -10.49 16.14 17.60
N GLN A 53 -9.57 15.24 17.23
CA GLN A 53 -8.12 15.40 17.38
C GLN A 53 -7.43 15.22 16.03
N GLU A 54 -6.30 15.88 15.80
CA GLU A 54 -5.54 15.67 14.57
C GLU A 54 -4.87 14.28 14.57
N THR A 55 -4.94 13.60 13.43
CA THR A 55 -4.14 12.41 13.18
C THR A 55 -3.06 12.70 12.13
N ILE A 56 -1.94 12.00 12.25
CA ILE A 56 -0.77 12.18 11.40
C ILE A 56 -0.47 10.84 10.74
N LEU A 57 -0.39 10.84 9.41
CA LEU A 57 0.14 9.74 8.60
C LEU A 57 1.56 10.08 8.17
N THR A 58 2.49 9.19 8.47
CA THR A 58 3.88 9.29 8.03
C THR A 58 4.20 8.13 7.08
N LEU A 59 4.70 8.46 5.90
CA LEU A 59 5.23 7.51 4.92
C LEU A 59 6.77 7.62 4.94
N ASP A 60 7.45 6.58 5.41
CA ASP A 60 8.91 6.52 5.43
C ASP A 60 9.39 5.74 4.20
N GLY A 61 9.81 6.49 3.19
CA GLY A 61 10.31 5.95 1.93
C GLY A 61 11.62 5.18 2.03
N SER A 62 12.41 5.42 3.07
CA SER A 62 13.71 4.76 3.27
C SER A 62 13.53 3.33 3.78
N LYS A 63 12.53 3.11 4.63
CA LYS A 63 12.21 1.81 5.24
C LYS A 63 11.04 1.09 4.56
N ASN A 64 10.34 1.76 3.64
CA ASN A 64 9.08 1.30 3.03
C ASN A 64 8.04 0.92 4.10
N ILE A 65 7.95 1.75 5.15
CA ILE A 65 6.96 1.63 6.20
C ILE A 65 6.05 2.84 6.19
N TYR A 66 4.86 2.68 6.75
CA TYR A 66 4.01 3.79 7.09
C TYR A 66 3.40 3.58 8.47
N PHE A 67 3.13 4.68 9.15
CA PHE A 67 2.52 4.66 10.47
C PHE A 67 1.61 5.86 10.68
N GLY A 68 0.67 5.70 11.60
CA GLY A 68 -0.32 6.69 11.95
C GLY A 68 -0.37 6.92 13.45
N VAL A 69 -0.32 8.19 13.87
CA VAL A 69 -0.39 8.61 15.28
C VAL A 69 -1.49 9.65 15.48
N THR A 70 -1.94 9.82 16.71
CA THR A 70 -2.76 10.98 17.12
C THR A 70 -1.82 12.05 17.71
N THR A 71 -2.18 13.33 17.64
CA THR A 71 -1.31 14.41 18.15
C THR A 71 -1.03 14.33 19.65
N ASP A 72 -1.88 13.63 20.41
CA ASP A 72 -1.79 13.46 21.86
C ASP A 72 -1.06 12.17 22.28
N SER A 73 -0.66 11.31 21.34
CA SER A 73 0.01 10.05 21.65
C SER A 73 1.13 9.73 20.67
N VAL A 74 2.31 9.41 21.23
CA VAL A 74 3.46 8.94 20.44
C VAL A 74 3.29 7.48 20.01
N GLN A 75 2.36 6.74 20.63
CA GLN A 75 2.13 5.35 20.25
C GLN A 75 1.35 5.27 18.92
N PRO A 76 1.87 4.57 17.90
CA PRO A 76 1.20 4.44 16.63
C PRO A 76 -0.10 3.67 16.78
N LYS A 77 -1.21 4.27 16.31
CA LYS A 77 -2.49 3.58 16.14
C LYS A 77 -2.42 2.56 15.01
N ILE A 78 -1.58 2.85 14.01
CA ILE A 78 -1.33 2.00 12.85
C ILE A 78 0.17 2.01 12.59
N SER A 79 0.76 0.84 12.32
CA SER A 79 2.13 0.70 11.84
C SER A 79 2.20 -0.52 10.92
N ARG A 80 2.70 -0.32 9.71
CA ARG A 80 2.72 -1.32 8.66
C ARG A 80 3.99 -1.18 7.81
N LYS A 81 4.51 -2.31 7.37
CA LYS A 81 5.57 -2.40 6.36
C LYS A 81 4.95 -2.92 5.07
N PHE A 82 5.34 -2.34 3.94
CA PHE A 82 4.94 -2.87 2.65
C PHE A 82 5.49 -4.28 2.42
N THR A 83 4.83 -5.01 1.51
CA THR A 83 5.39 -6.25 0.95
C THR A 83 6.74 -5.98 0.30
N GLU A 84 7.57 -7.01 0.17
CA GLU A 84 8.94 -6.88 -0.32
C GLU A 84 9.04 -6.25 -1.72
N THR A 85 7.98 -6.36 -2.51
CA THR A 85 7.93 -5.82 -3.87
C THR A 85 7.48 -4.37 -3.94
N LEU A 86 6.75 -3.87 -2.94
CA LEU A 86 6.25 -2.49 -2.90
C LEU A 86 7.23 -1.56 -2.18
N HIS A 87 7.57 -0.46 -2.82
CA HIS A 87 8.43 0.55 -2.25
C HIS A 87 8.02 1.95 -2.68
N PHE A 88 8.23 2.94 -1.82
CA PHE A 88 8.02 4.33 -2.21
C PHE A 88 9.15 4.76 -3.15
N ALA A 89 8.81 5.43 -4.25
CA ALA A 89 9.80 5.98 -5.18
C ALA A 89 10.63 7.08 -4.49
N GLU A 90 9.95 7.96 -3.74
CA GLU A 90 10.59 8.99 -2.92
C GLU A 90 11.06 8.37 -1.60
N LYS A 91 12.36 8.50 -1.28
CA LYS A 91 12.98 7.89 -0.10
C LYS A 91 12.92 8.74 1.16
N SER A 92 12.57 10.01 1.05
CA SER A 92 12.38 10.89 2.20
C SER A 92 11.06 10.63 2.90
N GLU A 93 11.01 10.96 4.19
CA GLU A 93 9.78 10.93 4.97
C GLU A 93 8.75 11.92 4.40
N GLN A 94 7.49 11.49 4.30
CA GLN A 94 6.36 12.31 3.88
C GLN A 94 5.28 12.29 4.96
N VAL A 95 4.95 13.47 5.50
CA VAL A 95 4.01 13.63 6.62
C VAL A 95 2.75 14.32 6.14
N PHE A 96 1.60 13.71 6.45
CA PHE A 96 0.26 14.20 6.15
C PHE A 96 -0.55 14.30 7.43
N ARG A 97 -1.29 15.39 7.60
CA ARG A 97 -2.15 15.62 8.77
C ARG A 97 -3.61 15.61 8.34
N PHE A 98 -4.44 14.92 9.10
CA PHE A 98 -5.89 14.95 8.94
C PHE A 98 -6.52 15.77 10.07
N SER A 99 -7.12 16.90 9.70
CA SER A 99 -7.67 17.85 10.66
C SER A 99 -9.15 17.58 10.95
N PRO A 100 -9.58 17.65 12.23
CA PRO A 100 -11.00 17.65 12.58
C PRO A 100 -11.70 18.96 12.14
N PRO A 101 -13.04 19.00 12.08
CA PRO A 101 -13.97 17.87 12.26
C PRO A 101 -14.25 17.11 10.95
N TYR A 102 -13.55 17.43 9.86
CA TYR A 102 -13.89 16.93 8.52
C TYR A 102 -12.89 15.92 7.95
N GLY A 103 -11.79 15.62 8.66
CA GLY A 103 -10.74 14.72 8.17
C GLY A 103 -9.95 15.30 6.99
N ASN A 104 -9.91 16.62 6.88
CA ASN A 104 -9.26 17.32 5.77
C ASN A 104 -7.75 17.09 5.82
N ILE A 105 -7.14 16.81 4.67
CA ILE A 105 -5.69 16.69 4.58
C ILE A 105 -5.02 18.07 4.46
N ASN A 106 -3.92 18.29 5.16
CA ASN A 106 -3.18 19.55 5.15
C ASN A 106 -2.35 19.79 3.87
N ARG A 107 -2.03 18.73 3.13
CA ARG A 107 -1.16 18.79 1.94
C ARG A 107 -1.68 17.88 0.84
N PHE A 108 -1.75 18.42 -0.37
CA PHE A 108 -2.07 17.67 -1.58
C PHE A 108 -0.78 17.26 -2.27
N LYS A 109 -0.59 15.96 -2.50
CA LYS A 109 0.59 15.42 -3.15
C LYS A 109 0.25 14.07 -3.79
N THR A 110 0.94 13.75 -4.88
CA THR A 110 0.97 12.41 -5.45
C THR A 110 2.22 11.69 -4.95
N ILE A 111 2.04 10.53 -4.34
CA ILE A 111 3.10 9.63 -3.91
C ILE A 111 3.16 8.47 -4.87
N VAL A 112 4.33 8.25 -5.48
CA VAL A 112 4.55 7.11 -6.37
C VAL A 112 5.03 5.91 -5.54
N ILE A 113 4.35 4.79 -5.73
CA ILE A 113 4.67 3.49 -5.14
C ILE A 113 5.04 2.57 -6.29
N GLU A 114 6.23 2.00 -6.24
CA GLU A 114 6.76 1.07 -7.23
C GLU A 114 6.54 -0.35 -6.74
N GLY A 115 5.92 -1.18 -7.57
CA GLY A 115 5.76 -2.62 -7.37
C GLY A 115 6.66 -3.42 -8.30
N PHE A 116 6.43 -4.73 -8.36
CA PHE A 116 7.25 -5.67 -9.13
C PHE A 116 7.20 -5.40 -10.65
N LYS A 117 5.99 -5.18 -11.20
CA LYS A 117 5.79 -4.91 -12.64
C LYS A 117 4.99 -3.64 -12.92
N LYS A 118 4.44 -3.03 -11.87
CA LYS A 118 3.46 -1.95 -11.96
C LYS A 118 3.89 -0.80 -11.08
N LYS A 119 3.50 0.40 -11.46
CA LYS A 119 3.62 1.59 -10.61
C LYS A 119 2.24 2.03 -10.20
N TYR A 120 2.15 2.62 -9.01
CA TYR A 120 0.90 3.08 -8.45
C TYR A 120 1.07 4.53 -7.97
N ALA A 121 0.05 5.33 -8.16
CA ALA A 121 -0.03 6.70 -7.67
C ALA A 121 -1.05 6.78 -6.54
N LEU A 122 -0.58 7.04 -5.32
CA LEU A 122 -1.42 7.50 -4.21
C LEU A 122 -1.59 9.01 -4.34
N ILE A 123 -2.79 9.45 -4.66
CA ILE A 123 -3.09 10.85 -5.00
C ILE A 123 -3.98 11.44 -3.92
N PHE A 124 -3.44 12.38 -3.13
CA PHE A 124 -4.23 13.22 -2.24
C PHE A 124 -4.76 14.42 -3.01
N GLN A 125 -6.07 14.47 -3.20
CA GLN A 125 -6.75 15.46 -4.02
C GLN A 125 -7.05 16.74 -3.25
N ILE A 126 -7.16 17.85 -3.97
CA ILE A 126 -7.60 19.13 -3.40
C ILE A 126 -9.03 18.98 -2.82
N GLY A 127 -9.17 19.41 -1.57
CA GLY A 127 -10.44 19.46 -0.82
C GLY A 127 -10.78 18.19 -0.02
N LYS A 128 -11.59 18.35 1.03
CA LYS A 128 -12.27 17.33 1.86
C LYS A 128 -11.54 16.00 2.18
N GLY A 129 -10.21 15.99 2.18
CA GLY A 129 -9.43 14.79 2.49
C GLY A 129 -9.57 13.63 1.48
N ARG A 130 -10.03 13.89 0.24
CA ARG A 130 -10.20 12.82 -0.76
C ARG A 130 -8.86 12.28 -1.21
N PHE A 131 -8.78 10.96 -1.39
CA PHE A 131 -7.61 10.29 -1.93
C PHE A 131 -8.00 9.10 -2.79
N ARG A 132 -7.09 8.68 -3.67
CA ARG A 132 -7.24 7.49 -4.51
C ARG A 132 -5.88 6.84 -4.76
N ILE A 133 -5.88 5.54 -5.02
CA ILE A 133 -4.70 4.79 -5.48
C ILE A 133 -5.04 4.18 -6.84
N GLU A 134 -4.26 4.53 -7.86
CA GLU A 134 -4.43 4.04 -9.23
C GLU A 134 -3.10 3.54 -9.80
N GLU A 135 -3.19 2.60 -10.75
CA GLU A 135 -2.04 2.14 -11.55
C GLU A 135 -1.65 3.20 -12.60
N ILE A 136 -0.35 3.38 -12.83
CA ILE A 136 0.22 4.35 -13.79
C ILE A 136 1.23 3.71 -14.73
#